data_AF-A0A916UK39-F1
#
_entry.id   AF-A0A916UK39-F1
#
_cell.length_a   1.000
_cell.length_b   1.000
_cell.length_c   1.000
_cell.angle_alpha   90.00
_cell.angle_beta   90.00
_cell.angle_gamma   90.00
#
_symmetry.space_group_name_H-M   'P 1'
#
loop_
_entity.id
_entity.type
_entity.pdbx_description
1 polymer ?
#
loop_
_entity_poly.entity_id
_entity_poly.type
_entity_poly.pdbx_seq_one_letter_code
_entity_poly.pdbx_strand_id
1 'polypeptide(L)'
;MFAADRAQYLVDVFGTRGLAAVIGVSASQPSRWVRGEEVPGPQSLSLLIDLEHVLAKARLIWGGSAAVAWMEGSNSYLNGARPLEVVRTDGVGKVLTALDAEMWGGAA
;
A
#
# COMPACT_ATOMS: atom_id res chain seq x y z
N MET A 1 -10.69 -0.20 12.70
CA MET A 1 -10.63 0.97 11.80
C MET A 1 -11.75 0.85 10.79
N PHE A 2 -12.60 1.86 10.64
CA PHE A 2 -13.65 1.85 9.61
C PHE A 2 -13.04 2.14 8.22
N ALA A 3 -13.77 1.85 7.15
CA ALA A 3 -13.27 2.02 5.78
C ALA A 3 -12.87 3.49 5.48
N ALA A 4 -13.61 4.46 6.01
CA ALA A 4 -13.30 5.89 5.85
C ALA A 4 -12.00 6.28 6.57
N ASP A 5 -11.81 5.86 7.82
CA ASP A 5 -10.57 6.12 8.56
C ASP A 5 -9.36 5.52 7.82
N ARG A 6 -9.51 4.30 7.29
CA ARG A 6 -8.46 3.62 6.51
C ARG A 6 -8.12 4.38 5.23
N ALA A 7 -9.14 4.84 4.52
CA ALA A 7 -8.96 5.68 3.35
C ALA A 7 -8.23 6.98 3.74
N GLN A 8 -8.60 7.63 4.85
CA GLN A 8 -7.96 8.87 5.33
C GLN A 8 -6.48 8.64 5.60
N TYR A 9 -6.16 7.62 6.39
CA TYR A 9 -4.77 7.27 6.70
C TYR A 9 -3.93 7.02 5.44
N LEU A 10 -4.45 6.28 4.46
CA LEU A 10 -3.71 6.03 3.22
C LEU A 10 -3.65 7.26 2.30
N VAL A 11 -4.66 8.14 2.34
CA VAL A 11 -4.61 9.46 1.67
C VAL A 11 -3.55 10.35 2.30
N ASP A 12 -3.37 10.32 3.62
CA ASP A 12 -2.31 11.10 4.29
C ASP A 12 -0.90 10.62 3.90
N VAL A 13 -0.76 9.35 3.52
CA VAL A 13 0.52 8.74 3.14
C VAL A 13 0.85 8.94 1.66
N PHE A 14 -0.11 8.68 0.77
CA PHE A 14 0.11 8.67 -0.69
C PHE A 14 -0.50 9.88 -1.41
N GLY A 15 -1.27 10.71 -0.70
CA GLY A 15 -2.17 11.68 -1.31
C GLY A 15 -3.37 11.02 -2.00
N THR A 16 -4.43 11.80 -2.25
CA THR A 16 -5.65 11.31 -2.91
C THR A 16 -5.38 10.71 -4.29
N ARG A 17 -4.56 11.38 -5.10
CA ARG A 17 -4.24 10.92 -6.47
C ARG A 17 -3.32 9.71 -6.46
N GLY A 18 -2.34 9.66 -5.56
CA GLY A 18 -1.45 8.51 -5.41
C GLY A 18 -2.24 7.28 -4.99
N LEU A 19 -3.11 7.41 -3.98
CA LEU A 19 -3.96 6.30 -3.56
C LEU A 19 -4.91 5.84 -4.68
N ALA A 20 -5.52 6.76 -5.42
CA ALA A 20 -6.36 6.40 -6.57
C ALA A 20 -5.59 5.58 -7.62
N ALA A 21 -4.37 5.98 -7.94
CA ALA A 21 -3.52 5.28 -8.91
C ALA A 21 -3.13 3.88 -8.42
N VAL A 22 -2.76 3.73 -7.15
CA VAL A 22 -2.39 2.44 -6.55
C VAL A 22 -3.58 1.49 -6.50
N ILE A 23 -4.77 1.97 -6.13
CA ILE A 23 -5.98 1.13 -6.06
C ILE A 23 -6.55 0.86 -7.46
N GLY A 24 -6.26 1.71 -8.45
CA GLY A 24 -6.80 1.61 -9.81
C GLY A 24 -8.23 2.14 -9.93
N VAL A 25 -8.57 3.20 -9.19
CA VAL A 25 -9.90 3.84 -9.18
C VAL A 25 -9.83 5.27 -9.69
N SER A 26 -10.99 5.90 -9.89
CA SER A 26 -11.02 7.32 -10.28
C SER A 26 -10.46 8.23 -9.18
N ALA A 27 -9.84 9.34 -9.58
CA ALA A 27 -9.17 10.27 -8.65
C ALA A 27 -10.10 10.91 -7.59
N SER A 28 -11.41 10.87 -7.80
CA SER A 28 -12.40 11.40 -6.84
C SER A 28 -12.78 10.41 -5.76
N GLN A 29 -12.67 9.09 -6.02
CA GLN A 29 -13.17 8.06 -5.11
C GLN A 29 -12.49 8.07 -3.73
N PRO A 30 -11.15 8.16 -3.61
CA PRO A 30 -10.54 8.21 -2.29
C PRO A 30 -11.04 9.37 -1.42
N SER A 31 -11.28 10.55 -2.02
CA SER A 31 -11.85 11.69 -1.28
C SER A 31 -13.29 11.45 -0.82
N ARG A 32 -14.09 10.73 -1.61
CA ARG A 32 -15.47 10.35 -1.24
C ARG A 32 -15.49 9.31 -0.13
N TRP A 33 -14.57 8.35 -0.18
CA TRP A 33 -14.41 7.35 0.88
C TRP A 33 -14.03 7.98 2.21
N VAL A 34 -13.08 8.92 2.19
CA VAL A 34 -12.68 9.72 3.35
C VAL A 34 -13.87 10.47 3.96
N ARG A 35 -14.71 11.08 3.12
CA ARG A 35 -15.91 11.82 3.57
C ARG A 35 -17.08 10.92 3.95
N GLY A 36 -16.96 9.59 3.78
CA GLY A 36 -18.05 8.65 4.00
C GLY A 36 -19.19 8.77 2.97
N GLU A 37 -18.98 9.49 1.88
CA GLU A 37 -19.97 9.68 0.79
C GLU A 37 -20.10 8.43 -0.08
N GLU A 38 -19.08 7.59 -0.08
CA GLU A 38 -19.02 6.34 -0.84
C GLU A 38 -18.31 5.29 0.02
N VAL A 39 -18.85 4.07 0.06
CA VAL A 39 -18.17 2.94 0.70
C VAL A 39 -17.32 2.24 -0.37
N PRO A 40 -16.02 1.97 -0.13
CA PRO A 40 -15.21 1.25 -1.10
C PRO A 40 -15.83 -0.11 -1.42
N GLY A 41 -15.78 -0.52 -2.70
CA GLY A 41 -16.20 -1.87 -3.09
C GLY A 41 -15.27 -2.95 -2.52
N PRO A 42 -15.66 -4.23 -2.54
CA PRO A 42 -14.90 -5.32 -1.91
C PRO A 42 -13.43 -5.41 -2.35
N GLN A 43 -13.17 -5.23 -3.64
CA GLN A 43 -11.80 -5.25 -4.18
C GLN A 43 -10.95 -4.09 -3.65
N SER A 44 -11.49 -2.86 -3.66
CA SER A 44 -10.80 -1.69 -3.11
C SER A 44 -10.58 -1.85 -1.61
N LEU A 45 -11.55 -2.38 -0.88
CA LEU A 45 -11.43 -2.66 0.55
C LEU A 45 -10.29 -3.65 0.85
N SER A 46 -10.16 -4.72 0.07
CA SER A 46 -9.04 -5.67 0.17
C SER A 46 -7.71 -4.97 -0.05
N LEU A 47 -7.58 -4.21 -1.14
CA LEU A 47 -6.34 -3.50 -1.46
C LEU A 47 -5.98 -2.44 -0.40
N LEU A 48 -6.95 -1.74 0.18
CA LEU A 48 -6.70 -0.80 1.28
C LEU A 48 -6.13 -1.54 2.51
N ILE A 49 -6.66 -2.72 2.84
CA ILE A 49 -6.14 -3.53 3.97
C ILE A 49 -4.72 -4.03 3.67
N ASP A 50 -4.49 -4.51 2.44
CA ASP A 50 -3.19 -5.00 2.02
C ASP A 50 -2.12 -3.90 2.05
N LEU A 51 -2.44 -2.70 1.57
CA LEU A 51 -1.54 -1.55 1.63
C LEU A 51 -1.22 -1.13 3.06
N GLU A 52 -2.22 -1.11 3.95
CA GLU A 52 -2.01 -0.80 5.36
C GLU A 52 -1.06 -1.83 6.00
N HIS A 53 -1.24 -3.11 5.70
CA HIS A 53 -0.40 -4.18 6.23
C HIS A 53 1.05 -4.07 5.74
N VAL A 54 1.26 -3.90 4.43
CA VAL A 54 2.60 -3.71 3.85
C VAL A 54 3.27 -2.48 4.46
N LEU A 55 2.55 -1.37 4.55
CA LEU A 55 3.09 -0.11 5.09
C LEU A 55 3.43 -0.24 6.58
N ALA A 56 2.58 -0.91 7.37
CA ALA A 56 2.86 -1.16 8.78
C ALA A 56 4.16 -1.95 8.95
N LYS A 57 4.34 -3.02 8.16
CA LYS A 57 5.53 -3.87 8.22
C LYS A 57 6.79 -3.16 7.69
N ALA A 58 6.69 -2.42 6.58
CA ALA A 58 7.80 -1.62 6.05
C ALA A 58 8.24 -0.53 7.05
N ARG A 59 7.31 0.10 7.76
CA ARG A 59 7.63 1.10 8.79
C ARG A 59 8.35 0.52 10.00
N LEU A 60 8.12 -0.75 10.34
CA LEU A 60 8.89 -1.42 11.38
C LEU A 60 10.36 -1.60 10.98
N ILE A 61 10.65 -1.73 9.68
CA ILE A 61 12.02 -1.93 9.17
C ILE A 61 12.73 -0.58 9.00
N TRP A 62 12.08 0.40 8.36
CA TRP A 62 12.76 1.64 7.94
C TRP A 62 12.13 2.96 8.44
N GLY A 63 10.99 2.92 9.14
CA GLY A 63 10.26 4.12 9.53
C GLY A 63 9.42 4.75 8.39
N GLY A 64 8.85 5.94 8.64
CA GLY A 64 7.77 6.53 7.85
C GLY A 64 8.08 6.80 6.37
N SER A 65 9.00 7.72 6.09
CA SER A 65 9.30 8.16 4.72
C SER A 65 10.00 7.09 3.89
N ALA A 66 10.92 6.33 4.51
CA ALA A 66 11.64 5.26 3.84
C ALA A 66 10.73 4.08 3.47
N ALA A 67 9.69 3.79 4.25
CA ALA A 67 8.70 2.77 3.90
C ALA A 67 7.96 3.11 2.59
N VAL A 68 7.55 4.37 2.41
CA VAL A 68 6.88 4.83 1.19
C VAL A 68 7.83 4.75 0.00
N ALA A 69 9.08 5.22 0.17
CA ALA A 69 10.10 5.17 -0.88
C ALA A 69 10.40 3.73 -1.33
N TRP A 70 10.46 2.77 -0.40
CA TRP A 70 10.64 1.35 -0.73
C TRP A 70 9.46 0.80 -1.53
N MET A 71 8.22 1.17 -1.16
CA MET A 71 7.01 0.73 -1.86
C MET A 71 6.89 1.28 -3.29
N GLU A 72 7.40 2.49 -3.53
CA GLU A 72 7.40 3.16 -4.84
C GLU A 72 8.60 2.79 -5.72
N GLY A 73 9.70 2.33 -5.10
CA GLY A 73 10.94 1.97 -5.76
C GLY A 73 10.92 0.60 -6.44
N SER A 74 11.82 0.40 -7.40
CA SER A 74 12.08 -0.93 -7.97
C SER A 74 12.69 -1.86 -6.92
N ASN A 75 12.16 -3.08 -6.80
CA ASN A 75 12.61 -4.04 -5.79
C ASN A 75 13.19 -5.31 -6.44
N SER A 76 14.39 -5.72 -6.00
CA SER A 76 15.11 -6.88 -6.56
C SER A 76 14.42 -8.22 -6.28
N TYR A 77 13.80 -8.40 -5.11
CA TYR A 77 13.01 -9.59 -4.78
C TYR A 77 11.74 -9.71 -5.64
N LEU A 78 11.32 -8.61 -6.27
CA LEU A 78 10.16 -8.53 -7.15
C LEU A 78 10.57 -8.39 -8.63
N ASN A 79 11.78 -8.84 -9.00
CA ASN A 79 12.31 -8.76 -10.37
C ASN A 79 12.34 -7.33 -10.94
N GLY A 80 12.60 -6.33 -10.10
CA GLY A 80 12.64 -4.91 -10.47
C GLY A 80 11.27 -4.22 -10.49
N ALA A 81 10.17 -4.95 -10.27
CA ALA A 81 8.84 -4.36 -10.14
C ALA A 81 8.72 -3.52 -8.87
N ARG A 82 7.76 -2.58 -8.89
CA ARG A 82 7.44 -1.74 -7.73
C ARG A 82 6.49 -2.50 -6.80
N PRO A 83 6.75 -2.55 -5.48
CA PRO A 83 5.85 -3.23 -4.54
C PRO A 83 4.38 -2.78 -4.65
N LEU A 84 4.11 -1.48 -4.84
CA LEU A 84 2.73 -0.98 -5.01
C LEU A 84 2.01 -1.59 -6.22
N GLU A 85 2.74 -1.79 -7.33
CA GLU A 85 2.16 -2.40 -8.53
C GLU A 85 1.86 -3.88 -8.29
N VAL A 86 2.77 -4.58 -7.62
CA VAL A 86 2.63 -6.01 -7.29
C VAL A 86 1.44 -6.24 -6.36
N VAL A 87 1.25 -5.41 -5.32
CA VAL A 87 0.06 -5.51 -4.44
C VAL A 87 -1.23 -5.46 -5.26
N ARG A 88 -1.29 -4.57 -6.25
CA ARG A 88 -2.48 -4.39 -7.09
C ARG A 88 -2.71 -5.56 -8.05
N THR A 89 -1.67 -6.07 -8.71
CA THR A 89 -1.82 -7.06 -9.79
C THR A 89 -1.78 -8.50 -9.29
N ASP A 90 -0.93 -8.79 -8.31
CA ASP A 90 -0.58 -10.14 -7.87
C ASP A 90 -1.04 -10.41 -6.43
N GLY A 91 -1.52 -9.38 -5.74
CA GLY A 91 -1.84 -9.41 -4.31
C GLY A 91 -0.60 -9.24 -3.42
N VAL A 92 -0.85 -9.24 -2.12
CA VAL A 92 0.14 -8.81 -1.10
C VAL A 92 1.25 -9.84 -0.84
N GLY A 93 1.02 -11.12 -1.13
CA GLY A 93 1.86 -12.23 -0.67
C GLY A 93 3.34 -12.09 -1.01
N LYS A 94 3.67 -11.83 -2.29
CA LYS A 94 5.06 -11.64 -2.73
C LYS A 94 5.74 -10.45 -2.05
N VAL A 95 4.99 -9.38 -1.80
CA VAL A 95 5.50 -8.17 -1.15
C VAL A 95 5.79 -8.41 0.33
N LEU A 96 4.94 -9.17 1.02
CA LEU A 96 5.20 -9.57 2.40
C LEU A 96 6.44 -10.48 2.50
N THR A 97 6.60 -11.43 1.58
CA THR A 97 7.82 -12.25 1.50
C THR A 97 9.06 -11.41 1.27
N ALA A 98 9.00 -10.41 0.38
CA ALA A 98 10.11 -9.47 0.20
C ALA A 98 10.42 -8.68 1.49
N LEU A 99 9.40 -8.20 2.20
CA LEU A 99 9.59 -7.55 3.50
C LEU A 99 10.12 -8.48 4.59
N ASP A 100 9.78 -9.77 4.55
CA ASP A 100 10.38 -10.77 5.45
C ASP A 100 11.86 -10.97 5.13
N ALA A 101 12.22 -11.05 3.85
CA ALA A 101 13.62 -11.11 3.44
C ALA A 101 14.40 -9.87 3.90
N GLU A 102 13.84 -8.68 3.80
CA GLU A 102 14.48 -7.44 4.28
C GLU A 102 14.63 -7.42 5.82
N MET A 103 13.63 -7.91 6.55
CA MET A 103 13.61 -7.92 8.03
C MET A 103 14.54 -8.96 8.65
N TRP A 104 14.57 -10.17 8.09
CA TRP A 104 15.30 -11.33 8.63
C TRP A 104 16.60 -11.63 7.86
N GLY A 105 16.80 -10.96 6.73
CA GLY A 105 17.75 -11.33 5.69
C GLY A 105 18.43 -10.14 5.01
N GLY A 106 18.77 -9.10 5.78
CA GLY A 106 20.11 -8.50 5.63
C GLY A 106 21.22 -9.50 6.01
N ALA A 107 21.10 -10.76 5.59
CA ALA A 107 21.98 -11.86 5.92
C ALA A 107 22.30 -12.64 4.64
N ALA A 108 23.57 -12.45 4.22
CA ALA A 108 24.31 -13.07 3.11
C ALA A 108 24.04 -12.54 1.70
#